data_AF-A0A377K5R0-F1
#
_entry.id   AF-A0A377K5R0-F1
#
_cell.length_a   1.000
_cell.length_b   1.000
_cell.length_c   1.000
_cell.angle_alpha   90.00
_cell.angle_beta   90.00
_cell.angle_gamma   90.00
#
_symmetry.space_group_name_H-M   'P 1'
#
loop_
_entity.id
_entity.type
_entity.pdbx_description
1 polymer ?
#
loop_
_entity_poly.entity_id
_entity_poly.type
_entity_poly.pdbx_seq_one_letter_code
_entity_poly.pdbx_strand_id
1 'polypeptide(L)'
;MILLRSWSNQTVDGDISTCVSVAEDSQAWPLVTSTNDNCLGSDCPMYKDCFVVKARKKAMDADVVVVNHHLFLADMVVKESGFGELIPEADVMIFDEAHQLPDIASQYFGQSLSSRQLLDLAKDITIAYRTELKDTQQLQKCADRLAQSAQDFRLQLGEPGYRGNLRELLANPQIQRAFLLLDDTLELCYDVAKLSLGRSALLDAAFERATLYRTRLKRLKEINQPGYSYWYECTSRHFTLALTPLSVADKFKELMAQKNR
;
A
#
# COMPACT_ATOMS: atom_id res chain seq x y z
N MET A 1 28.86 0.56 3.87
CA MET A 1 28.56 -0.63 4.70
C MET A 1 29.30 -0.66 6.03
N ILE A 2 30.61 -0.39 6.10
CA ILE A 2 31.38 -0.44 7.36
C ILE A 2 30.84 0.55 8.41
N LEU A 3 30.49 1.77 8.00
CA LEU A 3 29.95 2.81 8.90
C LEU A 3 28.60 2.40 9.51
N LEU A 4 27.65 1.92 8.69
CA LEU A 4 26.35 1.42 9.16
C LEU A 4 26.49 0.23 10.11
N ARG A 5 27.42 -0.69 9.84
CA ARG A 5 27.68 -1.85 10.70
C ARG A 5 28.33 -1.46 12.03
N SER A 6 29.19 -0.44 12.00
CA SER A 6 29.78 0.13 13.22
C SER A 6 28.69 0.78 14.08
N TRP A 7 27.82 1.59 13.47
CA TRP A 7 26.70 2.23 14.15
C TRP A 7 25.68 1.21 14.67
N SER A 8 25.34 0.17 13.90
CA SER A 8 24.36 -0.85 14.34
C SER A 8 24.80 -1.61 15.59
N ASN A 9 26.11 -1.71 15.83
CA ASN A 9 26.67 -2.35 17.03
C ASN A 9 26.65 -1.43 18.26
N GLN A 10 26.43 -0.12 18.07
CA GLN A 10 26.46 0.89 19.13
C GLN A 10 25.08 1.47 19.43
N THR A 11 24.18 1.47 18.46
CA THR A 11 22.82 2.00 18.63
C THR A 11 22.02 1.16 19.62
N VAL A 12 21.24 1.85 20.45
CA VAL A 12 20.42 1.24 21.51
C VAL A 12 19.00 0.96 21.02
N ASP A 13 18.46 1.85 20.20
CA ASP A 13 17.08 1.87 19.74
C ASP A 13 16.93 1.76 18.22
N GLY A 14 18.04 1.77 17.48
CA GLY A 14 18.04 1.66 16.02
C GLY A 14 17.52 2.91 15.31
N ASP A 15 17.48 4.06 15.98
CA ASP A 15 17.06 5.32 15.35
C ASP A 15 18.14 5.86 14.40
N ILE A 16 17.85 5.82 13.10
CA ILE A 16 18.76 6.28 12.04
C ILE A 16 19.20 7.73 12.21
N SER A 17 18.42 8.58 12.89
CA SER A 17 18.78 9.98 13.16
C SER A 17 20.07 10.10 13.99
N THR A 18 20.37 9.07 14.78
CA THR A 18 21.60 8.99 15.58
C THR A 18 22.83 8.62 14.75
N CYS A 19 22.66 8.20 13.49
CA CYS A 19 23.73 7.79 12.60
C CYS A 19 24.35 8.98 11.83
N VAL A 20 25.08 9.84 12.53
CA VAL A 20 25.72 11.04 11.94
C VAL A 20 26.71 10.72 10.82
N SER A 21 27.24 9.49 10.79
CA SER A 21 28.26 9.06 9.82
C SER A 21 27.74 8.77 8.41
N VAL A 22 26.42 8.73 8.22
CA VAL A 22 25.79 8.42 6.93
C VAL A 22 24.76 9.50 6.64
N ALA A 23 24.82 10.10 5.45
CA ALA A 23 23.85 11.11 5.03
C ALA A 23 22.42 10.55 5.03
N GLU A 24 21.44 11.36 5.42
CA GLU A 24 20.03 10.96 5.52
C GLU A 24 19.42 10.54 4.16
N ASP A 25 19.91 11.10 3.06
CA ASP A 25 19.48 10.82 1.68
C ASP A 25 20.21 9.62 1.04
N SER A 26 21.04 8.91 1.80
CA SER A 26 21.82 7.78 1.31
C SER A 26 20.93 6.65 0.78
N GLN A 27 21.24 6.16 -0.43
CA GLN A 27 20.58 5.00 -1.04
C GLN A 27 20.78 3.69 -0.26
N ALA A 28 21.63 3.69 0.77
CA ALA A 28 21.82 2.53 1.63
C ALA A 28 20.64 2.32 2.61
N TRP A 29 19.89 3.37 2.97
CA TRP A 29 18.84 3.28 4.00
C TRP A 29 17.73 2.29 3.66
N PRO A 30 17.13 2.30 2.46
CA PRO A 30 16.09 1.33 2.09
C PRO A 30 16.54 -0.14 2.17
N LEU A 31 17.85 -0.41 2.16
CA LEU A 31 18.41 -1.76 2.26
C LEU A 31 18.61 -2.24 3.71
N VAL A 32 18.58 -1.32 4.68
CA VAL A 32 18.87 -1.61 6.10
C VAL A 32 17.75 -1.21 7.05
N THR A 33 16.67 -0.61 6.54
CA THR A 33 15.46 -0.27 7.30
C THR A 33 14.35 -1.29 7.06
N SER A 34 13.50 -1.48 8.07
CA SER A 34 12.29 -2.27 7.94
C SER A 34 11.14 -1.41 7.40
N THR A 35 10.44 -1.92 6.41
CA THR A 35 9.22 -1.35 5.82
C THR A 35 8.09 -2.36 5.90
N ASN A 36 6.85 -1.94 5.63
CA ASN A 36 5.71 -2.86 5.56
C ASN A 36 5.91 -3.96 4.50
N ASP A 37 6.67 -3.68 3.44
CA ASP A 37 6.88 -4.61 2.32
C ASP A 37 8.00 -5.63 2.58
N ASN A 38 8.91 -5.36 3.53
CA ASN A 38 10.07 -6.22 3.80
C ASN A 38 10.07 -6.87 5.20
N CYS A 39 9.16 -6.45 6.09
CA CYS A 39 9.09 -6.96 7.44
C CYS A 39 8.41 -8.34 7.46
N LEU A 40 9.11 -9.34 7.98
CA LEU A 40 8.60 -10.71 8.12
C LEU A 40 7.71 -10.91 9.36
N GLY A 41 7.42 -9.85 10.13
CA GLY A 41 6.61 -9.93 11.33
C GLY A 41 7.15 -10.94 12.35
N SER A 42 6.26 -11.75 12.93
CA SER A 42 6.60 -12.79 13.91
C SER A 42 7.54 -13.88 13.38
N ASP A 43 7.59 -14.08 12.06
CA ASP A 43 8.44 -15.09 11.43
C ASP A 43 9.89 -14.59 11.22
N CYS A 44 10.18 -13.34 11.61
CA CYS A 44 11.52 -12.79 11.53
C CYS A 44 12.50 -13.55 12.44
N PRO A 45 13.62 -14.10 11.92
CA PRO A 45 14.62 -14.80 12.73
C PRO A 45 15.24 -13.93 13.83
N MET A 46 15.28 -12.62 13.60
CA MET A 46 15.83 -11.61 14.52
C MET A 46 14.74 -10.91 15.35
N TYR A 47 13.52 -11.45 15.43
CA TYR A 47 12.36 -10.81 16.06
C TYR A 47 12.65 -10.30 17.48
N LYS A 48 13.34 -11.09 18.30
CA LYS A 48 13.68 -10.74 19.69
C LYS A 48 14.61 -9.53 19.79
N ASP A 49 15.51 -9.39 18.83
CA ASP A 49 16.50 -8.32 18.81
C ASP A 49 16.09 -7.13 17.93
N CYS A 50 14.98 -7.24 17.22
CA CYS A 50 14.47 -6.24 16.30
C CYS A 50 14.13 -4.93 17.02
N PHE A 51 14.77 -3.84 16.60
CA PHE A 51 14.53 -2.49 17.11
C PHE A 51 13.08 -2.04 16.94
N VAL A 52 12.44 -2.36 15.81
CA VAL A 52 11.03 -2.00 15.55
C VAL A 52 10.09 -2.69 16.55
N VAL A 53 10.32 -3.97 16.85
CA VAL A 53 9.51 -4.72 17.82
C VAL A 53 9.73 -4.19 19.24
N LYS A 54 10.98 -3.91 19.61
CA LYS A 54 11.33 -3.31 20.92
C LYS A 54 10.70 -1.92 21.10
N ALA A 55 10.77 -1.07 20.08
CA ALA A 55 10.16 0.25 20.08
C ALA A 55 8.63 0.16 20.21
N ARG A 56 7.99 -0.77 19.49
CA ARG A 56 6.55 -1.01 19.61
C ARG A 56 6.18 -1.46 21.02
N LYS A 57 6.92 -2.40 21.60
CA LYS A 57 6.67 -2.85 22.97
C LYS A 57 6.82 -1.71 23.99
N LYS A 58 7.87 -0.89 23.85
CA LYS A 58 8.06 0.30 24.69
C LYS A 58 6.91 1.29 24.54
N ALA A 59 6.37 1.46 23.34
CA ALA A 59 5.19 2.31 23.13
C ALA A 59 3.93 1.73 23.78
N MET A 60 3.73 0.41 23.77
CA MET A 60 2.60 -0.25 24.45
C MET A 60 2.65 -0.08 25.97
N ASP A 61 3.84 -0.05 26.56
CA ASP A 61 4.05 0.07 28.01
C ASP A 61 4.11 1.54 28.48
N ALA A 62 3.97 2.53 27.58
CA ALA A 62 4.14 3.95 27.90
C ALA A 62 2.81 4.63 28.27
N ASP A 63 2.84 5.49 29.29
CA ASP A 63 1.67 6.30 29.68
C ASP A 63 1.34 7.39 28.64
N VAL A 64 2.36 7.88 27.90
CA VAL A 64 2.21 8.92 26.88
C VAL A 64 3.01 8.51 25.64
N VAL A 65 2.33 8.47 24.49
CA VAL A 65 2.93 8.17 23.19
C VAL A 65 2.73 9.35 22.24
N VAL A 66 3.81 9.84 21.65
CA VAL A 66 3.78 10.89 20.63
C VAL A 66 4.02 10.24 19.27
N VAL A 67 3.08 10.43 18.35
CA VAL A 67 3.16 9.93 16.97
C VAL A 67 2.88 11.05 15.99
N ASN A 68 3.39 10.91 14.78
CA ASN A 68 2.97 11.76 13.66
C ASN A 68 1.55 11.38 13.21
N HIS A 69 0.76 12.37 12.75
CA HIS A 69 -0.55 12.19 12.11
C HIS A 69 -0.57 11.10 11.04
N HIS A 70 0.50 10.99 10.23
CA HIS A 70 0.67 9.95 9.23
C HIS A 70 0.66 8.54 9.83
N LEU A 71 1.38 8.32 10.93
CA LEU A 71 1.44 7.02 11.60
C LEU A 71 0.09 6.71 12.29
N PHE A 72 -0.54 7.71 12.88
CA PHE A 72 -1.87 7.58 13.48
C PHE A 72 -2.92 7.14 12.44
N LEU A 73 -2.98 7.83 11.30
CA LEU A 73 -3.92 7.49 10.23
C LEU A 73 -3.60 6.14 9.57
N ALA A 74 -2.32 5.78 9.47
CA ALA A 74 -1.92 4.45 9.00
C ALA A 74 -2.42 3.34 9.95
N ASP A 75 -2.20 3.50 11.26
CA ASP A 75 -2.69 2.56 12.29
C ASP A 75 -4.21 2.38 12.22
N MET A 76 -4.95 3.47 12.00
CA MET A 76 -6.41 3.41 11.86
C MET A 76 -6.86 2.60 10.65
N VAL A 77 -6.22 2.77 9.49
CA VAL A 77 -6.55 1.99 8.28
C VAL A 77 -6.19 0.52 8.47
N VAL A 78 -5.08 0.23 9.15
CA VAL A 78 -4.64 -1.14 9.44
C VAL A 78 -5.58 -1.83 10.43
N LYS A 79 -6.06 -1.12 11.46
CA LYS A 79 -7.08 -1.62 12.41
C LYS A 79 -8.38 -2.01 11.73
N GLU A 80 -8.85 -1.27 10.70
CA GLU A 80 -10.01 -1.68 9.89
C GLU A 80 -9.80 -3.03 9.17
N SER A 81 -8.56 -3.36 8.80
CA SER A 81 -8.20 -4.63 8.13
C SER A 81 -7.92 -5.80 9.08
N GLY A 82 -7.93 -5.56 10.41
CA GLY A 82 -7.67 -6.58 11.43
C GLY A 82 -6.20 -7.00 11.59
N PHE A 83 -5.25 -6.29 10.96
CA PHE A 83 -3.84 -6.66 10.93
C PHE A 83 -2.98 -5.90 11.94
N GLY A 84 -3.14 -6.21 13.23
CA GLY A 84 -2.19 -5.82 14.29
C GLY A 84 -2.18 -4.33 14.67
N GLU A 85 -2.00 -4.06 15.95
CA GLU A 85 -1.93 -2.70 16.48
C GLU A 85 -0.50 -2.15 16.36
N LEU A 86 -0.37 -0.95 15.80
CA LEU A 86 0.87 -0.18 15.76
C LEU A 86 0.95 0.79 16.94
N ILE A 87 -0.20 1.34 17.35
CA ILE A 87 -0.33 2.34 18.41
C ILE A 87 -1.27 1.81 19.50
N PRO A 88 -0.89 1.95 20.80
CA PRO A 88 -1.72 1.46 21.89
C PRO A 88 -3.07 2.18 21.92
N GLU A 89 -4.07 1.53 22.48
CA GLU A 89 -5.31 2.22 22.81
C GLU A 89 -5.03 3.32 23.84
N ALA A 90 -5.65 4.48 23.61
CA ALA A 90 -5.49 5.65 24.46
C ALA A 90 -6.87 6.21 24.81
N ASP A 91 -7.07 6.53 26.09
CA ASP A 91 -8.28 7.17 26.61
C ASP A 91 -8.43 8.60 26.11
N VAL A 92 -7.30 9.31 25.96
CA VAL A 92 -7.25 10.71 25.52
C VAL A 92 -6.29 10.82 24.33
N MET A 93 -6.76 11.48 23.27
CA MET A 93 -5.95 11.81 22.09
C MET A 93 -5.90 13.32 21.92
N ILE A 94 -4.68 13.87 21.82
CA ILE A 94 -4.44 15.29 21.59
C ILE A 94 -3.88 15.44 20.18
N PHE A 95 -4.59 16.16 19.34
CA PHE A 95 -4.13 16.50 17.99
C PHE A 95 -3.56 17.91 18.01
N ASP A 96 -2.24 18.00 17.89
CA ASP A 96 -1.58 19.27 17.61
C ASP A 96 -1.78 19.64 16.14
N GLU A 97 -1.94 20.92 15.83
CA GLU A 97 -2.20 21.38 14.45
C GLU A 97 -3.31 20.61 13.71
N ALA A 98 -4.40 20.29 14.42
CA ALA A 98 -5.51 19.46 13.94
C ALA A 98 -6.14 19.95 12.61
N HIS A 99 -5.87 21.19 12.20
CA HIS A 99 -6.28 21.72 10.90
C HIS A 99 -5.64 20.97 9.70
N GLN A 100 -4.47 20.34 9.87
CA GLN A 100 -3.83 19.52 8.83
C GLN A 100 -4.42 18.11 8.73
N LEU A 101 -5.09 17.65 9.79
CA LEU A 101 -5.59 16.29 9.90
C LEU A 101 -6.53 15.89 8.76
N PRO A 102 -7.47 16.73 8.27
CA PRO A 102 -8.34 16.38 7.16
C PRO A 102 -7.59 16.08 5.86
N ASP A 103 -6.57 16.87 5.54
CA ASP A 103 -5.81 16.70 4.30
C ASP A 103 -4.97 15.42 4.34
N ILE A 104 -4.30 15.16 5.46
CA ILE A 104 -3.52 13.93 5.67
C ILE A 104 -4.47 12.73 5.68
N ALA A 105 -5.58 12.80 6.41
CA ALA A 105 -6.57 11.73 6.51
C ALA A 105 -7.18 11.39 5.15
N SER A 106 -7.42 12.39 4.30
CA SER A 106 -7.92 12.18 2.94
C SER A 106 -6.97 11.31 2.12
N GLN A 107 -5.65 11.42 2.32
CA GLN A 107 -4.68 10.57 1.64
C GLN A 107 -4.70 9.11 2.14
N TYR A 108 -4.89 8.89 3.45
CA TYR A 108 -4.93 7.54 4.05
C TYR A 108 -6.24 6.81 3.84
N PHE A 109 -7.36 7.54 3.90
CA PHE A 109 -8.69 7.00 3.62
C PHE A 109 -9.02 6.97 2.13
N GLY A 110 -8.21 7.65 1.32
CA GLY A 110 -8.25 7.53 -0.13
C GLY A 110 -7.79 6.14 -0.56
N GLN A 111 -8.35 5.66 -1.66
CA GLN A 111 -7.88 4.44 -2.31
C GLN A 111 -7.23 4.80 -3.62
N SER A 112 -6.06 4.26 -3.87
CA SER A 112 -5.37 4.42 -5.14
C SER A 112 -4.87 3.09 -5.69
N LEU A 113 -4.85 3.02 -7.01
CA LEU A 113 -4.28 1.93 -7.77
C LEU A 113 -3.42 2.50 -8.89
N SER A 114 -2.13 2.17 -8.86
CA SER A 114 -1.17 2.62 -9.86
C SER A 114 -0.79 1.51 -10.82
N SER A 115 -0.36 1.87 -12.03
CA SER A 115 0.16 0.89 -12.99
C SER A 115 1.42 0.20 -12.47
N ARG A 116 2.22 0.88 -11.62
CA ARG A 116 3.40 0.27 -10.99
C ARG A 116 3.01 -0.93 -10.12
N GLN A 117 1.98 -0.77 -9.27
CA GLN A 117 1.46 -1.86 -8.46
C GLN A 117 1.01 -3.07 -9.30
N LEU A 118 0.35 -2.82 -10.44
CA LEU A 118 -0.08 -3.88 -11.35
C LEU A 118 1.10 -4.58 -12.05
N LEU A 119 2.11 -3.81 -12.46
CA LEU A 119 3.32 -4.33 -13.08
C LEU A 119 4.17 -5.15 -12.09
N ASP A 120 4.28 -4.69 -10.85
CA ASP A 120 4.99 -5.41 -9.79
C ASP A 120 4.26 -6.72 -9.45
N LEU A 121 2.92 -6.71 -9.39
CA LEU A 121 2.13 -7.93 -9.24
C LEU A 121 2.37 -8.93 -10.39
N ALA A 122 2.33 -8.47 -11.63
CA ALA A 122 2.62 -9.31 -12.80
C ALA A 122 4.04 -9.88 -12.75
N LYS A 123 5.02 -9.07 -12.35
CA LYS A 123 6.41 -9.49 -12.18
C LYS A 123 6.55 -10.56 -11.11
N ASP A 124 5.88 -10.41 -9.97
CA ASP A 124 5.96 -11.37 -8.86
C ASP A 124 5.29 -12.70 -9.21
N ILE A 125 4.14 -12.67 -9.90
CA ILE A 125 3.50 -13.87 -10.45
C ILE A 125 4.46 -14.58 -11.43
N THR A 126 5.13 -13.81 -12.29
CA THR A 126 6.14 -14.34 -13.23
C THR A 126 7.32 -14.97 -12.50
N ILE A 127 7.81 -14.36 -11.41
CA ILE A 127 8.88 -14.90 -10.59
C ILE A 127 8.45 -16.23 -9.96
N ALA A 128 7.29 -16.26 -9.29
CA ALA A 128 6.76 -17.46 -8.64
C ALA A 128 6.58 -18.63 -9.65
N TYR A 129 6.10 -18.34 -10.86
CA TYR A 129 6.04 -19.33 -11.94
C TYR A 129 7.42 -19.87 -12.33
N ARG A 130 8.41 -18.99 -12.52
CA ARG A 130 9.75 -19.38 -12.99
C ARG A 130 10.57 -20.10 -11.93
N THR A 131 10.36 -19.82 -10.65
CA THR A 131 11.13 -20.41 -9.55
C THR A 131 10.47 -21.65 -8.95
N GLU A 132 9.17 -21.60 -8.70
CA GLU A 132 8.48 -22.56 -7.82
C GLU A 132 7.36 -23.34 -8.52
N LEU A 133 6.63 -22.72 -9.47
CA LEU A 133 5.37 -23.27 -10.02
C LEU A 133 5.40 -23.47 -11.55
N LYS A 134 6.47 -24.11 -12.04
CA LYS A 134 6.74 -24.31 -13.49
C LYS A 134 5.70 -25.14 -14.24
N ASP A 135 4.90 -25.92 -13.51
CA ASP A 135 3.80 -26.73 -14.04
C ASP A 135 2.56 -25.89 -14.39
N THR A 136 2.47 -24.64 -13.90
CA THR A 136 1.29 -23.79 -14.07
C THR A 136 1.52 -22.70 -15.13
N GLN A 137 1.60 -23.09 -16.42
CA GLN A 137 1.89 -22.16 -17.53
C GLN A 137 0.92 -20.97 -17.62
N GLN A 138 -0.30 -21.12 -17.08
CA GLN A 138 -1.30 -20.05 -17.03
C GLN A 138 -0.83 -18.84 -16.22
N LEU A 139 0.03 -19.01 -15.20
CA LEU A 139 0.56 -17.91 -14.37
C LEU A 139 1.37 -16.91 -15.21
N GLN A 140 2.26 -17.38 -16.06
CA GLN A 140 3.02 -16.51 -16.97
C GLN A 140 2.07 -15.79 -17.93
N LYS A 141 1.11 -16.51 -18.53
CA LYS A 141 0.18 -15.93 -19.51
C LYS A 141 -0.71 -14.84 -18.90
N CYS A 142 -1.22 -15.03 -17.69
CA CYS A 142 -2.03 -14.01 -17.04
C CYS A 142 -1.18 -12.80 -16.62
N ALA A 143 0.03 -13.04 -16.09
CA ALA A 143 0.95 -11.96 -15.73
C ALA A 143 1.33 -11.08 -16.93
N ASP A 144 1.70 -11.69 -18.06
CA ASP A 144 2.06 -10.98 -19.28
C ASP A 144 0.87 -10.14 -19.79
N ARG A 145 -0.35 -10.70 -19.74
CA ARG A 145 -1.57 -9.99 -20.12
C ARG A 145 -1.88 -8.80 -19.22
N LEU A 146 -1.73 -8.96 -17.90
CA LEU A 146 -1.93 -7.86 -16.94
C LEU A 146 -0.93 -6.73 -17.18
N ALA A 147 0.35 -7.08 -17.37
CA ALA A 147 1.39 -6.09 -17.66
C ALA A 147 1.12 -5.34 -18.97
N GLN A 148 0.73 -6.05 -20.03
CA GLN A 148 0.37 -5.45 -21.31
C GLN A 148 -0.86 -4.55 -21.18
N SER A 149 -1.93 -5.02 -20.53
CA SER A 149 -3.16 -4.25 -20.35
C SER A 149 -2.94 -2.96 -19.54
N ALA A 150 -2.08 -3.00 -18.52
CA ALA A 150 -1.71 -1.80 -17.77
C ALA A 150 -0.94 -0.77 -18.63
N GLN A 151 -0.06 -1.22 -19.52
CA GLN A 151 0.65 -0.34 -20.45
C GLN A 151 -0.28 0.21 -21.53
N ASP A 152 -1.15 -0.62 -22.09
CA ASP A 152 -2.13 -0.20 -23.09
C ASP A 152 -3.09 0.82 -22.49
N PHE A 153 -3.61 0.58 -21.27
CA PHE A 153 -4.44 1.54 -20.56
C PHE A 153 -3.70 2.86 -20.34
N ARG A 154 -2.42 2.82 -19.98
CA ARG A 154 -1.60 4.04 -19.87
C ARG A 154 -1.60 4.83 -21.17
N LEU A 155 -1.38 4.20 -22.32
CA LEU A 155 -1.34 4.91 -23.61
C LEU A 155 -2.66 5.59 -23.96
N GLN A 156 -3.79 5.04 -23.49
CA GLN A 156 -5.12 5.62 -23.70
C GLN A 156 -5.37 6.90 -22.89
N LEU A 157 -4.64 7.14 -21.79
CA LEU A 157 -4.84 8.30 -20.92
C LEU A 157 -4.30 9.63 -21.49
N GLY A 158 -3.59 9.58 -22.62
CA GLY A 158 -3.08 10.79 -23.30
C GLY A 158 -1.77 11.33 -22.70
N GLU A 159 -1.62 12.65 -22.73
CA GLU A 159 -0.34 13.33 -22.47
C GLU A 159 0.17 13.17 -21.03
N PRO A 160 1.49 12.95 -20.84
CA PRO A 160 2.11 12.92 -19.52
C PRO A 160 2.01 14.25 -18.76
N GLY A 161 2.02 14.19 -17.43
CA GLY A 161 2.07 15.36 -16.54
C GLY A 161 0.69 15.95 -16.22
N TYR A 162 -0.38 15.33 -16.69
CA TYR A 162 -1.75 15.77 -16.45
C TYR A 162 -2.38 15.04 -15.26
N ARG A 163 -3.04 15.81 -14.38
CA ARG A 163 -3.96 15.32 -13.36
C ARG A 163 -5.38 15.77 -13.73
N GLY A 164 -6.31 14.82 -13.79
CA GLY A 164 -7.67 15.07 -14.26
C GLY A 164 -8.76 14.40 -13.43
N ASN A 165 -10.01 14.66 -13.81
CA ASN A 165 -11.19 14.07 -13.20
C ASN A 165 -11.44 12.66 -13.77
N LEU A 166 -11.41 11.65 -12.90
CA LEU A 166 -11.60 10.26 -13.32
C LEU A 166 -13.04 9.98 -13.79
N ARG A 167 -14.04 10.74 -13.31
CA ARG A 167 -15.43 10.61 -13.78
C ARG A 167 -15.57 10.99 -15.25
N GLU A 168 -14.97 12.11 -15.63
CA GLU A 168 -14.97 12.60 -17.01
C GLU A 168 -14.17 11.67 -17.93
N LEU A 169 -13.04 11.16 -17.44
CA LEU A 169 -12.23 10.20 -18.18
C LEU A 169 -13.00 8.89 -18.45
N LEU A 170 -13.67 8.33 -17.44
CA LEU A 170 -14.44 7.09 -17.58
C LEU A 170 -15.77 7.27 -18.34
N ALA A 171 -16.20 8.51 -18.59
CA ALA A 171 -17.33 8.78 -19.48
C ALA A 171 -17.00 8.51 -20.96
N ASN A 172 -15.71 8.46 -21.32
CA ASN A 172 -15.28 8.09 -22.67
C ASN A 172 -15.42 6.57 -22.89
N PRO A 173 -16.22 6.10 -23.87
CA PRO A 173 -16.43 4.68 -24.13
C PRO A 173 -15.15 3.90 -24.46
N GLN A 174 -14.15 4.54 -25.07
CA GLN A 174 -12.86 3.92 -25.38
C GLN A 174 -12.06 3.66 -24.11
N ILE A 175 -12.04 4.61 -23.18
CA ILE A 175 -11.37 4.44 -21.88
C ILE A 175 -12.13 3.43 -21.03
N GLN A 176 -13.46 3.45 -21.04
CA GLN A 176 -14.27 2.49 -20.31
C GLN A 176 -13.99 1.04 -20.77
N ARG A 177 -13.85 0.80 -22.07
CA ARG A 177 -13.44 -0.50 -22.61
C ARG A 177 -12.03 -0.90 -22.17
N ALA A 178 -11.08 0.03 -22.23
CA ALA A 178 -9.71 -0.25 -21.78
C ALA A 178 -9.65 -0.54 -20.26
N PHE A 179 -10.45 0.17 -19.46
CA PHE A 179 -10.58 -0.08 -18.02
C PHE A 179 -11.20 -1.46 -17.74
N LEU A 180 -12.23 -1.86 -18.50
CA LEU A 180 -12.82 -3.19 -18.39
C LEU A 180 -11.82 -4.30 -18.73
N LEU A 181 -11.02 -4.14 -19.79
CA LEU A 181 -9.95 -5.10 -20.12
C LEU A 181 -8.91 -5.20 -19.00
N LEU A 182 -8.58 -4.09 -18.34
CA LEU A 182 -7.68 -4.09 -17.19
C LEU A 182 -8.28 -4.85 -16.00
N ASP A 183 -9.58 -4.65 -15.72
CA ASP A 183 -10.35 -5.36 -14.70
C ASP A 183 -10.37 -6.87 -14.97
N ASP A 184 -10.70 -7.28 -16.20
CA ASP A 184 -10.76 -8.68 -16.62
C ASP A 184 -9.39 -9.38 -16.55
N THR A 185 -8.30 -8.69 -16.92
CA THR A 185 -6.95 -9.27 -16.85
C THR A 185 -6.46 -9.43 -15.42
N LEU A 186 -6.83 -8.50 -14.52
CA LEU A 186 -6.55 -8.62 -13.09
C LEU A 186 -7.39 -9.74 -12.45
N GLU A 187 -8.67 -9.89 -12.84
CA GLU A 187 -9.51 -11.01 -12.45
C GLU A 187 -8.92 -12.35 -12.88
N LEU A 188 -8.42 -12.46 -14.11
CA LEU A 188 -7.74 -13.66 -14.58
C LEU A 188 -6.50 -13.99 -13.73
N CYS A 189 -5.69 -13.00 -13.36
CA CYS A 189 -4.56 -13.22 -12.45
C CYS A 189 -5.01 -13.75 -11.08
N TYR A 190 -6.08 -13.18 -10.53
CA TYR A 190 -6.65 -13.63 -9.26
C TYR A 190 -7.13 -15.09 -9.34
N ASP A 191 -7.90 -15.44 -10.38
CA ASP A 191 -8.46 -16.80 -10.52
C ASP A 191 -7.37 -17.84 -10.73
N VAL A 192 -6.36 -17.54 -11.56
CA VAL A 192 -5.23 -18.46 -11.80
C VAL A 192 -4.38 -18.63 -10.54
N ALA A 193 -4.11 -17.54 -9.81
CA ALA A 193 -3.36 -17.61 -8.55
C ALA A 193 -4.12 -18.42 -7.49
N LYS A 194 -5.45 -18.27 -7.42
CA LYS A 194 -6.32 -18.99 -6.50
C LYS A 194 -6.20 -20.52 -6.62
N LEU A 195 -6.04 -21.03 -7.84
CA LEU A 195 -5.92 -22.47 -8.11
C LEU A 195 -4.63 -23.10 -7.54
N SER A 196 -3.63 -22.28 -7.24
CA SER A 196 -2.31 -22.71 -6.77
C SER A 196 -1.98 -22.19 -5.36
N LEU A 197 -2.98 -21.76 -4.60
CA LEU A 197 -2.82 -21.30 -3.21
C LEU A 197 -2.19 -22.38 -2.32
N GLY A 198 -1.31 -21.94 -1.42
CA GLY A 198 -0.58 -22.79 -0.48
C GLY A 198 0.58 -23.57 -1.10
N ARG A 199 0.81 -23.45 -2.42
CA ARG A 199 1.94 -24.09 -3.10
C ARG A 199 3.21 -23.23 -3.09
N SER A 200 3.10 -21.93 -2.84
CA SER A 200 4.19 -20.96 -2.86
C SER A 200 3.82 -19.74 -2.01
N ALA A 201 4.67 -19.39 -1.04
CA ALA A 201 4.48 -18.18 -0.23
C ALA A 201 4.54 -16.90 -1.10
N LEU A 202 5.35 -16.89 -2.16
CA LEU A 202 5.40 -15.77 -3.10
C LEU A 202 4.09 -15.62 -3.87
N LEU A 203 3.49 -16.73 -4.31
CA LEU A 203 2.21 -16.69 -5.00
C LEU A 203 1.07 -16.32 -4.05
N ASP A 204 1.08 -16.81 -2.81
CA ASP A 204 0.09 -16.47 -1.79
C ASP A 204 0.11 -14.96 -1.50
N ALA A 205 1.29 -14.35 -1.34
CA ALA A 205 1.44 -12.91 -1.20
C ALA A 205 1.01 -12.12 -2.45
N ALA A 206 1.19 -12.69 -3.65
CA ALA A 206 0.68 -12.10 -4.89
C ALA A 206 -0.86 -12.18 -4.97
N PHE A 207 -1.46 -13.29 -4.54
CA PHE A 207 -2.91 -13.48 -4.49
C PHE A 207 -3.59 -12.47 -3.55
N GLU A 208 -3.04 -12.24 -2.37
CA GLU A 208 -3.56 -11.23 -1.43
C GLU A 208 -3.53 -9.83 -2.06
N ARG A 209 -2.42 -9.46 -2.73
CA ARG A 209 -2.32 -8.19 -3.46
C ARG A 209 -3.31 -8.11 -4.64
N ALA A 210 -3.50 -9.18 -5.39
CA ALA A 210 -4.49 -9.22 -6.46
C ALA A 210 -5.92 -8.99 -5.91
N THR A 211 -6.26 -9.61 -4.78
CA THR A 211 -7.54 -9.42 -4.08
C THR A 211 -7.76 -7.96 -3.67
N LEU A 212 -6.73 -7.35 -3.07
CA LEU A 212 -6.75 -5.94 -2.68
C LEU A 212 -6.93 -5.02 -3.89
N TYR A 213 -6.19 -5.25 -4.97
CA TYR A 213 -6.26 -4.41 -6.17
C TYR A 213 -7.59 -4.54 -6.90
N ARG A 214 -8.19 -5.74 -6.95
CA ARG A 214 -9.55 -5.93 -7.49
C ARG A 214 -10.58 -5.14 -6.69
N THR A 215 -10.48 -5.18 -5.37
CA THR A 215 -11.38 -4.43 -4.47
C THR A 215 -11.27 -2.92 -4.74
N ARG A 216 -10.04 -2.41 -4.87
CA ARG A 216 -9.78 -1.00 -5.20
C ARG A 216 -10.28 -0.62 -6.60
N LEU A 217 -10.03 -1.45 -7.61
CA LEU A 217 -10.45 -1.18 -8.99
C LEU A 217 -11.99 -1.16 -9.09
N LYS A 218 -12.68 -2.06 -8.39
CA LYS A 218 -14.14 -2.06 -8.27
C LYS A 218 -14.66 -0.76 -7.64
N ARG A 219 -14.05 -0.29 -6.56
CA ARG A 219 -14.38 1.00 -5.93
C ARG A 219 -14.14 2.19 -6.87
N LEU A 220 -13.05 2.17 -7.63
CA LEU A 220 -12.72 3.20 -8.63
C LEU A 220 -13.71 3.22 -9.81
N LYS A 221 -14.32 2.07 -10.13
CA LYS A 221 -15.36 1.92 -11.16
C LYS A 221 -16.70 2.52 -10.73
N GLU A 222 -17.00 2.51 -9.43
CA GLU A 222 -18.24 3.03 -8.83
C GLU A 222 -18.23 4.57 -8.73
N ILE A 223 -18.06 5.26 -9.86
CA ILE A 223 -17.87 6.73 -9.94
C ILE A 223 -19.06 7.58 -9.47
N ASN A 224 -20.23 6.98 -9.27
CA ASN A 224 -21.46 7.68 -8.91
C ASN A 224 -21.64 7.87 -7.40
N GLN A 225 -20.70 7.43 -6.55
CA GLN A 225 -20.83 7.63 -5.11
C GLN A 225 -20.61 9.12 -4.75
N PRO A 226 -21.57 9.76 -4.05
CA PRO A 226 -21.39 11.11 -3.55
C PRO A 226 -20.38 11.11 -2.39
N GLY A 227 -19.82 12.27 -2.06
CA GLY A 227 -18.88 12.39 -0.95
C GLY A 227 -17.44 11.96 -1.27
N TYR A 228 -17.12 11.64 -2.53
CA TYR A 228 -15.77 11.31 -2.99
C TYR A 228 -15.34 12.16 -4.20
N SER A 229 -14.07 12.55 -4.19
CA SER A 229 -13.33 13.11 -5.31
C SER A 229 -12.60 11.99 -6.04
N TYR A 230 -12.89 11.84 -7.34
CA TYR A 230 -12.27 10.82 -8.19
C TYR A 230 -11.30 11.51 -9.14
N TRP A 231 -10.03 11.12 -9.08
CA TRP A 231 -8.99 11.74 -9.87
C TRP A 231 -8.05 10.70 -10.47
N TYR A 232 -7.39 11.07 -11.54
CA TYR A 232 -6.31 10.29 -12.13
C TYR A 232 -5.12 11.19 -12.43
N GLU A 233 -3.94 10.59 -12.48
CA GLU A 233 -2.72 11.21 -12.97
C GLU A 233 -2.02 10.26 -13.92
N CYS A 234 -1.31 10.83 -14.90
CA CYS A 234 -0.46 10.05 -15.78
C CYS A 234 0.91 10.70 -15.97
N THR A 235 1.98 9.93 -15.80
CA THR A 235 3.37 10.27 -16.15
C THR A 235 3.76 9.55 -17.42
N SER A 236 4.92 9.77 -18.03
CA SER A 236 5.28 9.10 -19.31
C SER A 236 5.23 7.57 -19.29
N ARG A 237 5.34 6.94 -18.11
CA ARG A 237 5.37 5.47 -17.96
C ARG A 237 4.29 4.89 -17.06
N HIS A 238 3.65 5.71 -16.25
CA HIS A 238 2.72 5.22 -15.22
C HIS A 238 1.44 6.04 -15.16
N PHE A 239 0.40 5.41 -14.63
CA PHE A 239 -0.81 6.10 -14.23
C PHE A 239 -1.13 5.76 -12.77
N THR A 240 -1.86 6.67 -12.12
CA THR A 240 -2.50 6.41 -10.82
C THR A 240 -3.96 6.78 -10.95
N LEU A 241 -4.84 5.87 -10.54
CA LEU A 241 -6.27 6.11 -10.39
C LEU A 241 -6.55 6.20 -8.89
N ALA A 242 -7.30 7.21 -8.47
CA ALA A 242 -7.54 7.41 -7.04
C ALA A 242 -8.94 7.95 -6.77
N LEU A 243 -9.47 7.55 -5.61
CA LEU A 243 -10.66 8.10 -5.00
C LEU A 243 -10.32 8.60 -3.60
N THR A 244 -10.76 9.80 -3.26
CA THR A 244 -10.41 10.48 -2.01
C THR A 244 -11.72 10.99 -1.40
N PRO A 245 -12.04 10.70 -0.14
CA PRO A 245 -13.25 11.22 0.48
C PRO A 245 -13.19 12.75 0.55
N LEU A 246 -14.30 13.42 0.23
CA LEU A 246 -14.46 14.89 0.33
C LEU A 246 -14.55 15.33 1.80
N SER A 247 -14.92 14.42 2.69
CA SER A 247 -14.97 14.63 4.12
C SER A 247 -14.47 13.38 4.82
N VAL A 248 -13.50 13.56 5.72
CA VAL A 248 -13.05 12.50 6.62
C VAL A 248 -13.86 12.48 7.92
N ALA A 249 -14.75 13.45 8.11
CA ALA A 249 -15.49 13.63 9.36
C ALA A 249 -16.36 12.41 9.71
N ASP A 250 -16.95 11.75 8.72
CA ASP A 250 -17.83 10.59 8.97
C ASP A 250 -17.02 9.38 9.46
N LYS A 251 -15.85 9.11 8.86
CA LYS A 251 -14.91 8.09 9.38
C LYS A 251 -14.45 8.40 10.80
N PHE A 252 -14.03 9.64 11.05
CA PHE A 252 -13.64 10.05 12.41
C PHE A 252 -14.79 9.93 13.42
N LYS A 253 -16.03 10.24 13.03
CA LYS A 253 -17.22 10.04 13.89
C LYS A 253 -17.46 8.57 14.20
N GLU A 254 -17.36 7.68 13.22
CA GLU A 254 -17.49 6.23 13.43
C GLU A 254 -16.47 5.73 14.44
N LEU A 255 -15.22 6.20 14.35
CA LEU A 255 -14.15 5.86 15.27
C LEU A 255 -14.38 6.39 16.68
N MET A 256 -14.80 7.65 16.81
CA MET A 256 -15.17 8.23 18.11
C MET A 256 -16.38 7.51 18.73
N ALA A 257 -17.30 6.99 17.91
CA ALA A 257 -18.44 6.21 18.39
C ALA A 257 -18.05 4.79 18.81
N GLN A 258 -17.08 4.16 18.15
CA GLN A 258 -16.55 2.85 18.54
C GLN A 258 -15.78 2.90 19.87
N LYS A 259 -15.06 3.99 20.17
CA LYS A 259 -14.37 4.19 21.46
C LYS A 259 -15.29 4.49 22.65
N ASN A 260 -16.53 4.92 22.41
CA ASN A 260 -17.51 5.24 23.46
C ASN A 260 -18.43 4.06 23.82
N ARG A 261 -18.09 2.83 23.40
CA ARG A 261 -18.75 1.58 23.79
C ARG A 261 -17.82 0.71 24.59
#